data_AF-A0A1Y1WX37-F1
#
_entry.id   AF-A0A1Y1WX37-F1
#
_cell.length_a   1.000
_cell.length_b   1.000
_cell.length_c   1.000
_cell.angle_alpha   90.00
_cell.angle_beta   90.00
_cell.angle_gamma   90.00
#
_symmetry.space_group_name_H-M   'P 1'
#
loop_
_entity.id
_entity.type
_entity.pdbx_description
1 polymer ?
#
loop_
_entity_poly.entity_id
_entity_poly.type
_entity_poly.pdbx_seq_one_letter_code
_entity_poly.pdbx_strand_id
1 'polypeptide(L)'
;MNNYEKNTELFYKELNNDCNPENLLKIAKDGIYLYEPLFNYEKIKNHVYAIEISILASQYFMINNIEQYNEFIKICQKETKDPTIEIVPFSSKEVRYIFKLIIPNKFLLEQLFNEQDEIVDMFLENFEFKVIFPFLYKYNFITAELFNLFYSKDQSNPCIFEIFEFLTDNNKVLLEKMANSVYPSYYLKMIYFQNCRDEKLLKCLSETFTNINLMKCERYVRIPLAMPYRISKKYVKNNFLPNKFYIKCDDKFSEEFINDVFDDNFIKWLIKYNNLKEYYLKQFKRHNFVINKNFNYKLIDNPKYEKNINDNNSIQFKSNFCYCLVDEYIKLKEPEKCSHLNKYYTNLATCFGYDIENLYELNFVTNCLNNNDEISKILNDPDYIFNSKFDTNNATEYFLIRLTFIISLIHNKGNTFLIKLLLKIFFHAKFLNNRIRHYIFKYGRGDEGIEDEEYLIALLKNTPNKTFNSYIYSI
;
A
#
# COMPACT_ATOMS: atom_id res chain seq x y z
N MET A 1 5.38 -24.38 -23.52
CA MET A 1 5.99 -23.12 -23.06
C MET A 1 5.32 -21.98 -23.80
N ASN A 2 4.72 -21.04 -23.07
CA ASN A 2 3.97 -19.95 -23.67
C ASN A 2 4.91 -18.85 -24.21
N ASN A 3 4.37 -17.91 -24.99
CA ASN A 3 5.18 -16.82 -25.56
C ASN A 3 5.81 -15.93 -24.47
N TYR A 4 5.10 -15.65 -23.37
CA TYR A 4 5.64 -14.89 -22.25
C TYR A 4 6.85 -15.58 -21.59
N GLU A 5 6.79 -16.88 -21.35
CA GLU A 5 7.88 -17.67 -20.77
C GLU A 5 9.07 -17.76 -21.71
N LYS A 6 8.85 -17.97 -23.01
CA LYS A 6 9.90 -17.90 -24.04
C LYS A 6 10.59 -16.55 -24.05
N ASN A 7 9.81 -15.47 -24.07
CA ASN A 7 10.34 -14.10 -24.04
C ASN A 7 11.06 -13.82 -22.72
N THR A 8 10.56 -14.35 -21.61
CA THR A 8 11.22 -14.23 -20.30
C THR A 8 12.58 -14.92 -20.30
N GLU A 9 12.70 -16.12 -20.87
CA GLU A 9 14.00 -16.81 -21.01
C GLU A 9 14.96 -16.03 -21.90
N LEU A 10 14.48 -15.49 -23.03
CA LEU A 10 15.29 -14.61 -23.89
C LEU A 10 15.72 -13.34 -23.16
N PHE A 11 14.82 -12.72 -22.38
CA PHE A 11 15.11 -11.55 -21.58
C PHE A 11 16.22 -11.82 -20.57
N TYR A 12 16.12 -12.91 -19.80
CA TYR A 12 17.16 -13.26 -18.82
C TYR A 12 18.48 -13.68 -19.47
N LYS A 13 18.45 -14.28 -20.67
CA LYS A 13 19.67 -14.55 -21.44
C LYS A 13 20.37 -13.25 -21.84
N GLU A 14 19.62 -12.27 -22.34
CA GLU A 14 20.13 -10.95 -22.70
C GLU A 14 20.66 -10.19 -21.46
N LEU A 15 19.87 -10.18 -20.37
CA LEU A 15 20.19 -9.50 -19.11
C LEU A 15 21.50 -10.01 -18.49
N ASN A 16 21.74 -11.32 -18.58
CA ASN A 16 22.94 -11.94 -18.00
C ASN A 16 24.18 -11.87 -18.91
N ASN A 17 24.01 -11.62 -20.22
CA ASN A 17 25.11 -11.45 -21.17
C ASN A 17 25.55 -9.98 -21.23
N ASP A 18 25.52 -9.35 -22.41
CA ASP A 18 25.95 -7.96 -22.62
C ASP A 18 24.95 -6.94 -22.05
N CYS A 19 23.72 -7.37 -21.77
CA CYS A 19 22.65 -6.55 -21.19
C CYS A 19 22.39 -5.28 -22.04
N ASN A 20 22.09 -5.45 -23.33
CA ASN A 20 21.71 -4.32 -24.18
C ASN A 20 20.31 -3.80 -23.77
N PRO A 21 20.17 -2.58 -23.23
CA PRO A 21 18.89 -2.09 -22.72
C PRO A 21 17.79 -1.98 -23.77
N GLU A 22 18.12 -1.61 -25.01
CA GLU A 22 17.16 -1.49 -26.12
C GLU A 22 16.57 -2.85 -26.47
N ASN A 23 17.40 -3.90 -26.54
CA ASN A 23 16.98 -5.27 -26.77
C ASN A 23 16.12 -5.78 -25.61
N LEU A 24 16.51 -5.50 -24.36
CA LEU A 24 15.70 -5.84 -23.19
C LEU A 24 14.30 -5.21 -23.25
N LEU A 25 14.22 -3.92 -23.59
CA LEU A 25 12.94 -3.23 -23.73
C LEU A 25 12.11 -3.82 -24.88
N LYS A 26 12.74 -4.13 -26.01
CA LYS A 26 12.06 -4.76 -27.15
C LYS A 26 11.43 -6.10 -26.75
N ILE A 27 12.19 -6.96 -26.07
CA ILE A 27 11.70 -8.26 -25.59
C ILE A 27 10.57 -8.04 -24.57
N ALA A 28 10.69 -7.06 -23.67
CA ALA A 28 9.67 -6.76 -22.67
C ALA A 28 8.33 -6.32 -23.28
N LYS A 29 8.36 -5.57 -24.39
CA LYS A 29 7.16 -5.14 -25.14
C LYS A 29 6.39 -6.30 -25.75
N ASP A 30 7.06 -7.40 -26.06
CA ASP A 30 6.42 -8.65 -26.53
C ASP A 30 5.81 -9.47 -25.37
N GLY A 31 5.94 -9.00 -24.13
CA GLY A 31 5.37 -9.60 -22.93
C GLY A 31 6.32 -10.56 -22.23
N ILE A 32 6.68 -10.25 -20.99
CA ILE A 32 7.57 -11.04 -20.13
C ILE A 32 7.02 -11.17 -18.71
N TYR A 33 7.66 -12.01 -17.91
CA TYR A 33 7.66 -11.93 -16.45
C TYR A 33 9.04 -11.49 -15.95
N LEU A 34 9.08 -10.88 -14.77
CA LEU A 34 10.31 -10.73 -14.00
C LEU A 34 10.19 -11.56 -12.72
N TYR A 35 11.19 -12.39 -12.45
CA TYR A 35 11.27 -13.22 -11.24
C TYR A 35 11.64 -12.39 -10.01
N GLU A 36 12.35 -11.28 -10.22
CA GLU A 36 12.75 -10.33 -9.19
C GLU A 36 12.85 -8.90 -9.78
N PRO A 37 12.91 -7.86 -8.94
CA PRO A 37 13.07 -6.47 -9.39
C PRO A 37 14.38 -6.19 -10.14
N LEU A 38 14.32 -5.32 -11.16
CA LEU A 38 15.49 -4.94 -11.95
C LEU A 38 16.53 -4.11 -11.16
N PHE A 39 16.15 -3.52 -10.03
CA PHE A 39 17.11 -2.80 -9.19
C PHE A 39 18.16 -3.72 -8.55
N ASN A 40 17.96 -5.05 -8.59
CA ASN A 40 18.96 -6.04 -8.18
C ASN A 40 20.08 -6.25 -9.22
N TYR A 41 19.96 -5.68 -10.42
CA TYR A 41 20.88 -5.92 -11.54
C TYR A 41 21.71 -4.68 -11.87
N GLU A 42 22.99 -4.68 -11.50
CA GLU A 42 23.92 -3.55 -11.68
C GLU A 42 23.93 -2.97 -13.10
N LYS A 43 23.85 -3.83 -14.13
CA LYS A 43 23.94 -3.43 -15.55
C LYS A 43 22.74 -2.61 -16.04
N ILE A 44 21.57 -2.71 -15.38
CA ILE A 44 20.34 -2.06 -15.84
C ILE A 44 19.66 -1.21 -14.76
N LYS A 45 19.97 -1.39 -13.47
CA LYS A 45 19.26 -0.74 -12.34
C LYS A 45 19.17 0.79 -12.41
N ASN A 46 20.13 1.44 -13.07
CA ASN A 46 20.19 2.89 -13.26
C ASN A 46 19.82 3.34 -14.67
N HIS A 47 19.52 2.41 -15.58
CA HIS A 47 19.11 2.74 -16.94
C HIS A 47 17.63 3.17 -16.94
N VAL A 48 17.29 4.11 -17.82
CA VAL A 48 15.94 4.66 -17.95
C VAL A 48 14.89 3.58 -18.26
N TYR A 49 15.23 2.61 -19.11
CA TYR A 49 14.33 1.51 -19.49
C TYR A 49 14.00 0.53 -18.36
N ALA A 50 14.73 0.55 -17.24
CA ALA A 50 14.37 -0.28 -16.08
C ALA A 50 12.95 0.04 -15.58
N ILE A 51 12.52 1.30 -15.70
CA ILE A 51 11.18 1.75 -15.30
C ILE A 51 10.11 1.14 -16.21
N GLU A 52 10.19 1.38 -17.53
CA GLU A 52 9.19 0.89 -18.49
C GLU A 52 9.12 -0.65 -18.49
N ILE A 53 10.28 -1.33 -18.45
CA ILE A 53 10.32 -2.79 -18.40
C ILE A 53 9.64 -3.31 -17.13
N SER A 54 9.90 -2.70 -15.97
CA SER A 54 9.27 -3.12 -14.70
C SER A 54 7.76 -2.93 -14.73
N ILE A 55 7.28 -1.82 -15.29
CA ILE A 55 5.84 -1.56 -15.47
C ILE A 55 5.20 -2.61 -16.39
N LEU A 56 5.79 -2.88 -17.56
CA LEU A 56 5.31 -3.88 -18.52
C LEU A 56 5.27 -5.29 -17.91
N ALA A 57 6.29 -5.65 -17.13
CA ALA A 57 6.35 -6.93 -16.44
C ALA A 57 5.43 -7.00 -15.21
N SER A 58 4.91 -5.86 -14.75
CA SER A 58 4.17 -5.69 -13.49
C SER A 58 5.01 -6.03 -12.25
N GLN A 59 6.25 -5.55 -12.21
CA GLN A 59 7.24 -5.76 -11.15
C GLN A 59 7.53 -4.46 -10.38
N TYR A 60 7.93 -4.57 -9.12
CA TYR A 60 8.37 -3.44 -8.31
C TYR A 60 9.63 -2.81 -8.87
N PHE A 61 9.75 -1.48 -8.73
CA PHE A 61 10.93 -0.74 -9.17
C PHE A 61 11.25 0.45 -8.26
N MET A 62 12.47 0.96 -8.42
CA MET A 62 12.97 2.18 -7.78
C MET A 62 13.35 3.21 -8.83
N ILE A 63 13.30 4.48 -8.47
CA ILE A 63 13.80 5.60 -9.28
C ILE A 63 15.10 6.07 -8.63
N ASN A 64 16.23 5.84 -9.27
CA ASN A 64 17.56 6.04 -8.70
C ASN A 64 18.27 7.30 -9.21
N ASN A 65 17.79 7.87 -10.32
CA ASN A 65 18.38 9.06 -10.93
C ASN A 65 17.34 9.90 -11.67
N ILE A 66 17.78 11.06 -12.15
CA ILE A 66 16.92 12.07 -12.77
C ILE A 66 16.39 11.61 -14.13
N GLU A 67 17.16 10.80 -14.87
CA GLU A 67 16.74 10.24 -16.15
C GLU A 67 15.55 9.29 -15.97
N GLN A 68 15.62 8.41 -14.97
CA GLN A 68 14.51 7.52 -14.60
C GLN A 68 13.30 8.29 -14.08
N TYR A 69 13.51 9.35 -13.28
CA TYR A 69 12.43 10.20 -12.79
C TYR A 69 11.68 10.86 -13.94
N ASN A 70 12.41 11.50 -14.85
CA ASN A 70 11.82 12.19 -16.00
C ASN A 70 11.03 11.24 -16.92
N GLU A 71 11.57 10.05 -17.19
CA GLU A 71 10.84 9.06 -17.99
C GLU A 71 9.60 8.53 -17.25
N PHE A 72 9.69 8.32 -15.93
CA PHE A 72 8.53 7.96 -15.12
C PHE A 72 7.41 9.00 -15.21
N ILE A 73 7.73 10.29 -15.04
CA ILE A 73 6.76 11.38 -15.18
C ILE A 73 6.12 11.38 -16.56
N LYS A 74 6.93 11.25 -17.62
CA LYS A 74 6.45 11.19 -19.00
C LYS A 74 5.49 10.01 -19.24
N ILE A 75 5.80 8.84 -18.70
CA ILE A 75 4.91 7.67 -18.75
C ILE A 75 3.59 7.99 -18.03
N CYS A 76 3.65 8.49 -16.79
CA CYS A 76 2.45 8.81 -16.02
C CYS A 76 1.56 9.86 -16.71
N GLN A 77 2.14 10.94 -17.23
CA GLN A 77 1.39 11.97 -17.94
C GLN A 77 0.73 11.44 -19.22
N LYS A 78 1.40 10.54 -19.95
CA LYS A 78 0.84 9.86 -21.11
C LYS A 78 -0.35 8.98 -20.70
N GLU A 79 -0.16 8.12 -19.70
CA GLU A 79 -1.17 7.15 -19.26
C GLU A 79 -2.38 7.81 -18.57
N THR A 80 -2.22 8.99 -17.99
CA THR A 80 -3.34 9.81 -17.50
C THR A 80 -4.21 10.33 -18.65
N LYS A 81 -3.61 10.65 -19.80
CA LYS A 81 -4.34 11.21 -20.97
C LYS A 81 -4.91 10.13 -21.87
N ASP A 82 -4.14 9.08 -22.14
CA ASP A 82 -4.51 7.96 -23.00
C ASP A 82 -3.99 6.65 -22.37
N PRO A 83 -4.82 5.97 -21.55
CA PRO A 83 -4.42 4.74 -20.87
C PRO A 83 -4.14 3.60 -21.87
N THR A 84 -2.86 3.25 -22.04
CA THR A 84 -2.39 2.19 -22.93
C THR A 84 -1.87 0.96 -22.20
N ILE A 85 -1.29 1.13 -21.01
CA ILE A 85 -0.63 0.08 -20.23
C ILE A 85 -1.64 -0.65 -19.33
N GLU A 86 -1.60 -1.98 -19.33
CA GLU A 86 -2.39 -2.83 -18.44
C GLU A 86 -1.44 -3.58 -17.48
N ILE A 87 -1.68 -3.52 -16.17
CA ILE A 87 -0.76 -4.03 -15.14
C ILE A 87 -1.36 -5.23 -14.42
N VAL A 88 -0.92 -6.44 -14.71
CA VAL A 88 -1.45 -7.66 -14.07
C VAL A 88 -1.06 -7.72 -12.57
N PRO A 89 -1.96 -8.16 -11.66
CA PRO A 89 -3.33 -8.66 -11.89
C PRO A 89 -4.40 -7.56 -11.87
N PHE A 90 -4.02 -6.29 -11.91
CA PHE A 90 -4.96 -5.18 -12.02
C PHE A 90 -5.44 -5.10 -13.48
N SER A 91 -6.64 -5.57 -13.75
CA SER A 91 -7.25 -5.50 -15.09
C SER A 91 -7.71 -4.08 -15.46
N SER A 92 -7.06 -3.05 -14.91
CA SER A 92 -7.38 -1.64 -15.11
C SER A 92 -6.12 -0.90 -15.54
N LYS A 93 -6.33 0.07 -16.42
CA LYS A 93 -5.27 0.91 -17.00
C LYS A 93 -5.05 2.21 -16.22
N GLU A 94 -5.60 2.29 -15.00
CA GLU A 94 -5.48 3.51 -14.21
C GLU A 94 -4.04 3.71 -13.74
N VAL A 95 -3.55 4.95 -13.87
CA VAL A 95 -2.17 5.33 -13.51
C VAL A 95 -1.81 4.96 -12.07
N ARG A 96 -2.77 4.97 -11.13
CA ARG A 96 -2.56 4.52 -9.74
C ARG A 96 -1.96 3.12 -9.61
N TYR A 97 -2.17 2.23 -10.59
CA TYR A 97 -1.58 0.89 -10.55
C TYR A 97 -0.09 0.89 -10.90
N ILE A 98 0.39 1.88 -11.66
CA ILE A 98 1.83 2.12 -11.84
C ILE A 98 2.44 2.54 -10.51
N PHE A 99 1.80 3.47 -9.80
CA PHE A 99 2.27 3.96 -8.50
C PHE A 99 2.38 2.85 -7.44
N LYS A 100 1.49 1.85 -7.49
CA LYS A 100 1.57 0.66 -6.62
C LYS A 100 2.82 -0.21 -6.83
N LEU A 101 3.56 -0.01 -7.92
CA LEU A 101 4.82 -0.73 -8.19
C LEU A 101 6.06 0.04 -7.71
N ILE A 102 5.92 1.28 -7.27
CA ILE A 102 7.06 2.09 -6.85
C ILE A 102 7.45 1.73 -5.42
N ILE A 103 8.73 1.44 -5.22
CA ILE A 103 9.35 1.41 -3.89
C ILE A 103 9.96 2.78 -3.62
N PRO A 104 9.45 3.55 -2.63
CA PRO A 104 10.06 4.82 -2.27
C PRO A 104 11.50 4.62 -1.80
N ASN A 105 12.41 5.40 -2.40
CA ASN A 105 13.80 5.48 -1.97
C ASN A 105 14.16 6.94 -1.67
N LYS A 106 15.36 7.16 -1.12
CA LYS A 106 15.81 8.51 -0.76
C LYS A 106 15.77 9.47 -1.95
N PHE A 107 16.27 9.05 -3.12
CA PHE A 107 16.31 9.88 -4.32
C PHE A 107 14.91 10.38 -4.73
N LEU A 108 13.91 9.48 -4.82
CA LEU A 108 12.55 9.86 -5.18
C LEU A 108 11.97 10.89 -4.20
N LEU A 109 12.19 10.70 -2.89
CA LEU A 109 11.70 11.64 -1.88
C LEU A 109 12.40 12.99 -1.98
N GLU A 110 13.71 13.03 -2.24
CA GLU A 110 14.44 14.28 -2.50
C GLU A 110 13.88 15.02 -3.73
N GLN A 111 13.52 14.30 -4.80
CA GLN A 111 12.86 14.91 -5.95
C GLN A 111 11.51 15.51 -5.55
N LEU A 112 10.65 14.74 -4.86
CA LEU A 112 9.31 15.21 -4.46
C LEU A 112 9.33 16.43 -3.52
N PHE A 113 10.35 16.56 -2.68
CA PHE A 113 10.51 17.75 -1.83
C PHE A 113 10.88 19.01 -2.63
N ASN A 114 11.48 18.87 -3.81
CA ASN A 114 11.92 19.99 -4.64
C ASN A 114 11.04 20.19 -5.89
N GLU A 115 9.94 19.46 -5.98
CA GLU A 115 9.12 19.38 -7.18
C GLU A 115 8.00 20.44 -7.21
N GLN A 116 7.54 20.75 -8.42
CA GLN A 116 6.41 21.62 -8.68
C GLN A 116 5.08 21.04 -8.19
N ASP A 117 4.16 21.92 -7.84
CA ASP A 117 2.87 21.56 -7.24
C ASP A 117 2.05 20.57 -8.06
N GLU A 118 2.02 20.70 -9.39
CA GLU A 118 1.24 19.82 -10.27
C GLU A 118 1.70 18.36 -10.19
N ILE A 119 3.02 18.13 -10.18
CA ILE A 119 3.58 16.79 -10.09
C ILE A 119 3.43 16.25 -8.67
N VAL A 120 3.61 17.08 -7.65
CA VAL A 120 3.31 16.72 -6.25
C VAL A 120 1.86 16.25 -6.11
N ASP A 121 0.91 16.97 -6.69
CA ASP A 121 -0.52 16.61 -6.64
C ASP A 121 -0.77 15.27 -7.35
N MET A 122 -0.17 15.04 -8.52
CA MET A 122 -0.24 13.74 -9.21
C MET A 122 0.27 12.59 -8.33
N PHE A 123 1.40 12.76 -7.63
CA PHE A 123 1.91 11.76 -6.70
C PHE A 123 0.94 11.55 -5.54
N LEU A 124 0.45 12.63 -4.93
CA LEU A 124 -0.44 12.53 -3.78
C LEU A 124 -1.82 11.99 -4.15
N GLU A 125 -2.29 12.09 -5.37
CA GLU A 125 -3.53 11.45 -5.80
C GLU A 125 -3.39 9.93 -5.97
N ASN A 126 -2.21 9.46 -6.37
CA ASN A 126 -2.00 8.07 -6.79
C ASN A 126 -1.21 7.22 -5.79
N PHE A 127 -0.45 7.86 -4.90
CA PHE A 127 0.40 7.21 -3.90
C PHE A 127 -0.28 7.25 -2.52
N GLU A 128 -0.40 6.09 -1.89
CA GLU A 128 -1.04 5.96 -0.59
C GLU A 128 -0.16 6.57 0.53
N PHE A 129 -0.78 7.37 1.43
CA PHE A 129 -0.09 8.00 2.56
C PHE A 129 0.67 6.98 3.40
N LYS A 130 0.01 5.85 3.70
CA LYS A 130 0.55 4.74 4.51
C LYS A 130 1.81 4.11 3.90
N VAL A 131 2.04 4.28 2.61
CA VAL A 131 3.24 3.77 1.94
C VAL A 131 4.36 4.81 1.99
N ILE A 132 4.13 6.08 1.63
CA ILE A 132 5.18 7.12 1.61
C ILE A 132 5.68 7.47 3.02
N PHE A 133 4.75 7.64 3.96
CA PHE A 133 5.05 8.28 5.24
C PHE A 133 6.10 7.51 6.07
N PRO A 134 6.08 6.17 6.16
CA PRO A 134 7.17 5.39 6.76
C PRO A 134 8.54 5.62 6.11
N PHE A 135 8.61 5.84 4.79
CA PHE A 135 9.87 6.08 4.11
C PHE A 135 10.43 7.48 4.37
N LEU A 136 9.57 8.48 4.56
CA LEU A 136 10.01 9.80 5.03
C LEU A 136 10.75 9.69 6.36
N TYR A 137 10.22 8.88 7.28
CA TYR A 137 10.90 8.61 8.54
C TYR A 137 12.19 7.79 8.32
N LYS A 138 12.14 6.67 7.58
CA LYS A 138 13.31 5.83 7.28
C LYS A 138 14.51 6.61 6.73
N TYR A 139 14.26 7.64 5.92
CA TYR A 139 15.30 8.48 5.30
C TYR A 139 15.50 9.84 6.00
N ASN A 140 14.97 10.02 7.22
CA ASN A 140 15.15 11.20 8.07
C ASN A 140 14.63 12.53 7.48
N PHE A 141 13.58 12.48 6.65
CA PHE A 141 12.85 13.68 6.22
C PHE A 141 11.90 14.23 7.27
N ILE A 142 11.49 13.38 8.22
CA ILE A 142 10.61 13.74 9.35
C ILE A 142 11.17 13.16 10.64
N THR A 143 10.85 13.82 11.75
CA THR A 143 11.21 13.37 13.10
C THR A 143 10.35 12.18 13.56
N ALA A 144 10.79 11.50 14.61
CA ALA A 144 10.00 10.42 15.21
C ALA A 144 8.69 10.96 15.80
N GLU A 145 8.75 12.13 16.42
CA GLU A 145 7.62 12.85 17.00
C GLU A 145 6.55 13.15 15.95
N LEU A 146 6.98 13.69 14.79
CA LEU A 146 6.09 13.95 13.66
C LEU A 146 5.50 12.65 13.10
N PHE A 147 6.33 11.62 12.97
CA PHE A 147 5.85 10.30 12.54
C PHE A 147 4.75 9.78 13.46
N ASN A 148 4.94 9.82 14.77
CA ASN A 148 3.95 9.34 15.74
C ASN A 148 2.67 10.18 15.74
N LEU A 149 2.78 11.49 15.56
CA LEU A 149 1.63 12.36 15.55
C LEU A 149 0.67 12.02 14.39
N PHE A 150 1.19 11.66 13.21
CA PHE A 150 0.37 11.46 12.00
C PHE A 150 0.20 10.00 11.57
N TYR A 151 1.08 9.09 11.97
CA TYR A 151 1.00 7.71 11.52
C TYR A 151 -0.10 6.94 12.27
N SER A 152 -1.04 6.40 11.50
CA SER A 152 -2.18 5.64 12.01
C SER A 152 -1.86 4.14 12.07
N LYS A 153 -2.11 3.52 13.23
CA LYS A 153 -2.02 2.06 13.45
C LYS A 153 -3.25 1.28 12.99
N ASP A 154 -4.00 1.82 12.04
CA ASP A 154 -5.20 1.16 11.50
C ASP A 154 -4.85 -0.19 10.84
N GLN A 155 -5.74 -1.17 11.05
CA GLN A 155 -5.69 -2.56 10.62
C GLN A 155 -5.62 -2.72 9.10
N SER A 156 -5.95 -1.68 8.32
CA SER A 156 -5.90 -1.71 6.87
C SER A 156 -4.51 -1.48 6.26
N ASN A 157 -3.43 -1.41 7.06
CA ASN A 157 -2.09 -1.21 6.51
C ASN A 157 -1.70 -2.38 5.57
N PRO A 158 -1.46 -2.13 4.28
CA PRO A 158 -1.30 -3.19 3.27
C PRO A 158 0.00 -4.01 3.34
N CYS A 159 0.74 -3.96 4.46
CA CYS A 159 2.03 -4.64 4.67
C CYS A 159 3.12 -4.26 3.63
N ILE A 160 2.90 -3.15 2.91
CA ILE A 160 3.73 -2.77 1.76
C ILE A 160 5.13 -2.34 2.23
N PHE A 161 5.21 -1.61 3.35
CA PHE A 161 6.48 -1.17 3.90
C PHE A 161 7.39 -2.37 4.21
N GLU A 162 6.88 -3.38 4.89
CA GLU A 162 7.67 -4.55 5.30
C GLU A 162 8.07 -5.42 4.10
N ILE A 163 7.20 -5.53 3.09
CA ILE A 163 7.55 -6.17 1.82
C ILE A 163 8.71 -5.42 1.16
N PHE A 164 8.66 -4.09 1.14
CA PHE A 164 9.73 -3.29 0.54
C PHE A 164 11.03 -3.42 1.33
N GLU A 165 11.01 -3.34 2.67
CA GLU A 165 12.19 -3.62 3.49
C GLU A 165 12.78 -5.02 3.23
N PHE A 166 11.94 -6.02 2.98
CA PHE A 166 12.41 -7.36 2.59
C PHE A 166 13.07 -7.36 1.21
N LEU A 167 12.46 -6.71 0.22
CA LEU A 167 12.98 -6.69 -1.14
C LEU A 167 14.28 -5.87 -1.26
N THR A 168 14.42 -4.81 -0.47
CA THR A 168 15.57 -3.89 -0.55
C THR A 168 16.72 -4.28 0.37
N ASP A 169 16.39 -4.61 1.62
CA ASP A 169 17.37 -4.79 2.70
C ASP A 169 17.39 -6.25 3.21
N ASN A 170 16.64 -7.15 2.58
CA ASN A 170 16.49 -8.55 3.01
C ASN A 170 16.02 -8.69 4.47
N ASN A 171 15.24 -7.72 4.96
CA ASN A 171 14.77 -7.68 6.34
C ASN A 171 13.64 -8.69 6.60
N LYS A 172 14.01 -9.97 6.71
CA LYS A 172 13.08 -11.08 6.96
C LYS A 172 12.38 -11.01 8.32
N VAL A 173 12.99 -10.33 9.30
CA VAL A 173 12.49 -10.24 10.69
C VAL A 173 11.07 -9.67 10.73
N LEU A 174 10.75 -8.70 9.86
CA LEU A 174 9.41 -8.11 9.80
C LEU A 174 8.35 -9.13 9.32
N LEU A 175 8.70 -9.97 8.34
CA LEU A 175 7.83 -11.05 7.87
C LEU A 175 7.67 -12.17 8.92
N GLU A 176 8.73 -12.48 9.66
CA GLU A 176 8.68 -13.43 10.78
C GLU A 176 7.78 -12.94 11.91
N LYS A 177 7.81 -11.64 12.22
CA LYS A 177 6.88 -11.05 13.19
C LYS A 177 5.42 -11.11 12.72
N MET A 178 5.16 -10.89 11.43
CA MET A 178 3.81 -11.11 10.87
C MET A 178 3.35 -12.56 11.02
N ALA A 179 4.21 -13.53 10.72
CA ALA A 179 3.88 -14.94 10.81
C ALA A 179 3.63 -15.43 12.25
N ASN A 180 4.26 -14.79 13.23
CA ASN A 180 4.07 -15.07 14.66
C ASN A 180 3.01 -14.16 15.33
N SER A 181 2.32 -13.33 14.56
CA SER A 181 1.29 -12.43 15.08
C SER A 181 -0.01 -13.17 15.42
N VAL A 182 -0.99 -12.45 15.96
CA VAL A 182 -2.35 -12.96 16.23
C VAL A 182 -3.13 -13.25 14.94
N TYR A 183 -2.77 -12.60 13.82
CA TYR A 183 -3.50 -12.69 12.54
C TYR A 183 -2.58 -13.05 11.36
N PRO A 184 -1.79 -14.14 11.45
CA PRO A 184 -0.76 -14.40 10.46
C PRO A 184 -1.36 -14.82 9.11
N SER A 185 -2.58 -15.39 9.12
CA SER A 185 -3.30 -15.74 7.89
C SER A 185 -3.82 -14.53 7.11
N TYR A 186 -4.20 -13.46 7.82
CA TYR A 186 -4.58 -12.21 7.19
C TYR A 186 -3.39 -11.60 6.44
N TYR A 187 -2.24 -11.51 7.11
CA TYR A 187 -1.02 -10.97 6.51
C TYR A 187 -0.55 -11.80 5.31
N LEU A 188 -0.54 -13.13 5.42
CA LEU A 188 -0.20 -13.97 4.27
C LEU A 188 -1.14 -13.72 3.09
N LYS A 189 -2.46 -13.70 3.31
CA LYS A 189 -3.44 -13.44 2.24
C LYS A 189 -3.20 -12.08 1.58
N MET A 190 -2.94 -11.05 2.37
CA MET A 190 -2.68 -9.69 1.88
C MET A 190 -1.42 -9.67 0.99
N ILE A 191 -0.31 -10.18 1.49
CA ILE A 191 0.96 -10.20 0.75
C ILE A 191 0.84 -11.10 -0.48
N TYR A 192 0.42 -12.34 -0.30
CA TYR A 192 0.42 -13.38 -1.31
C TYR A 192 -0.42 -13.02 -2.54
N PHE A 193 -1.63 -12.46 -2.35
CA PHE A 193 -2.53 -12.17 -3.46
C PHE A 193 -2.37 -10.78 -4.06
N GLN A 194 -1.91 -9.79 -3.30
CA GLN A 194 -1.89 -8.39 -3.74
C GLN A 194 -0.49 -7.91 -4.10
N ASN A 195 0.54 -8.43 -3.43
CA ASN A 195 1.88 -7.86 -3.45
C ASN A 195 3.00 -8.88 -3.76
N CYS A 196 2.70 -10.19 -3.84
CA CYS A 196 3.71 -11.20 -4.14
C CYS A 196 4.06 -11.22 -5.64
N ARG A 197 5.08 -10.46 -6.00
CA ARG A 197 5.58 -10.29 -7.38
C ARG A 197 7.01 -10.82 -7.58
N ASP A 198 7.62 -11.33 -6.52
CA ASP A 198 9.02 -11.72 -6.46
C ASP A 198 9.15 -13.17 -5.97
N GLU A 199 10.01 -13.96 -6.62
CA GLU A 199 10.19 -15.38 -6.30
C GLU A 199 10.83 -15.61 -4.94
N LYS A 200 11.75 -14.74 -4.52
CA LYS A 200 12.39 -14.81 -3.21
C LYS A 200 11.39 -14.50 -2.10
N LEU A 201 10.50 -13.53 -2.30
CA LEU A 201 9.39 -13.24 -1.39
C LEU A 201 8.43 -14.43 -1.31
N LEU A 202 8.01 -15.00 -2.46
CA LEU A 202 7.13 -16.16 -2.50
C LEU A 202 7.71 -17.34 -1.70
N LYS A 203 8.99 -17.63 -1.92
CA LYS A 203 9.73 -18.66 -1.18
C LYS A 203 9.76 -18.36 0.31
N CYS A 204 10.13 -17.13 0.68
CA CYS A 204 10.20 -16.69 2.08
C CYS A 204 8.86 -16.84 2.79
N LEU A 205 7.75 -16.46 2.16
CA LEU A 205 6.40 -16.60 2.72
C LEU A 205 6.08 -18.07 2.98
N SER A 206 6.36 -18.96 2.03
CA SER A 206 6.12 -20.40 2.19
C SER A 206 6.99 -21.07 3.25
N GLU A 207 8.17 -20.53 3.56
CA GLU A 207 9.05 -21.03 4.63
C GLU A 207 8.73 -20.42 6.00
N THR A 208 8.19 -19.20 6.03
CA THR A 208 7.99 -18.43 7.27
C THR A 208 6.59 -18.65 7.86
N PHE A 209 5.57 -18.85 7.01
CA PHE A 209 4.17 -19.00 7.42
C PHE A 209 3.75 -20.48 7.57
N THR A 210 4.71 -21.40 7.76
CA THR A 210 4.50 -22.87 7.79
C THR A 210 3.64 -23.36 8.95
N ASN A 211 3.62 -22.63 10.07
CA ASN A 211 2.86 -23.00 11.27
C ASN A 211 1.39 -22.63 11.19
N ILE A 212 0.98 -21.93 10.14
CA ILE A 212 -0.42 -21.62 9.94
C ILE A 212 -1.06 -22.84 9.30
N ASN A 213 -2.07 -23.41 9.98
CA ASN A 213 -2.91 -24.43 9.36
C ASN A 213 -3.27 -23.97 7.95
N LEU A 214 -2.95 -24.81 6.96
CA LEU A 214 -3.15 -24.53 5.53
C LEU A 214 -4.46 -23.75 5.32
N MET A 215 -4.38 -22.65 4.58
CA MET A 215 -5.53 -21.75 4.49
C MET A 215 -6.57 -22.31 3.53
N LYS A 216 -7.84 -22.08 3.85
CA LYS A 216 -8.90 -22.16 2.85
C LYS A 216 -8.78 -20.97 1.91
N CYS A 217 -8.80 -21.25 0.60
CA CYS A 217 -8.85 -20.17 -0.37
C CYS A 217 -10.26 -19.57 -0.43
N GLU A 218 -10.34 -18.25 -0.36
CA GLU A 218 -11.58 -17.46 -0.41
C GLU A 218 -11.64 -16.52 -1.62
N ARG A 219 -10.57 -16.46 -2.43
CA ARG A 219 -10.39 -15.45 -3.49
C ARG A 219 -10.52 -15.99 -4.92
N TYR A 220 -11.20 -17.12 -5.13
CA TYR A 220 -11.37 -17.81 -6.42
C TYR A 220 -10.09 -18.39 -7.02
N VAL A 221 -8.93 -17.77 -6.75
CA VAL A 221 -7.60 -18.14 -7.25
C VAL A 221 -6.64 -18.39 -6.10
N ARG A 222 -5.77 -19.40 -6.21
CA ARG A 222 -4.82 -19.91 -5.18
C ARG A 222 -3.35 -19.59 -5.46
N ILE A 223 -3.05 -18.90 -6.56
CA ILE A 223 -1.68 -18.49 -6.94
C ILE A 223 -1.57 -16.97 -7.15
N PRO A 224 -0.38 -16.38 -6.94
CA PRO A 224 -0.10 -15.04 -7.41
C PRO A 224 -0.04 -15.02 -8.94
N LEU A 225 -0.88 -14.20 -9.56
CA LEU A 225 -1.00 -14.13 -11.03
C LEU A 225 0.04 -13.21 -11.69
N ALA A 226 0.78 -12.42 -10.91
CA ALA A 226 1.88 -11.58 -11.39
C ALA A 226 3.13 -12.40 -11.78
N MET A 227 3.22 -13.66 -11.35
CA MET A 227 4.38 -14.54 -11.54
C MET A 227 4.04 -15.72 -12.46
N PRO A 228 5.01 -16.32 -13.18
CA PRO A 228 4.76 -17.48 -14.03
C PRO A 228 4.10 -18.63 -13.27
N TYR A 229 3.09 -19.26 -13.88
CA TYR A 229 2.39 -20.42 -13.33
C TYR A 229 3.34 -21.52 -12.83
N ARG A 230 4.40 -21.82 -13.59
CA ARG A 230 5.40 -22.85 -13.24
C ARG A 230 6.13 -22.58 -11.91
N ILE A 231 6.25 -21.32 -11.51
CA ILE A 231 6.89 -20.91 -10.25
C ILE A 231 5.84 -20.99 -9.14
N SER A 232 4.71 -20.29 -9.33
CA SER A 232 3.65 -20.20 -8.33
C SER A 232 3.12 -21.56 -7.88
N LYS A 233 2.93 -22.51 -8.82
CA LYS A 233 2.38 -23.84 -8.52
C LYS A 233 3.23 -24.67 -7.56
N LYS A 234 4.54 -24.41 -7.49
CA LYS A 234 5.46 -25.12 -6.56
C LYS A 234 5.11 -24.86 -5.09
N TYR A 235 4.53 -23.70 -4.80
CA TYR A 235 4.32 -23.20 -3.44
C TYR A 235 2.86 -23.29 -2.98
N VAL A 236 1.90 -23.55 -3.88
CA VAL A 236 0.45 -23.62 -3.55
C VAL A 236 0.16 -24.56 -2.39
N LYS A 237 0.74 -25.77 -2.44
CA LYS A 237 0.49 -26.83 -1.45
C LYS A 237 1.04 -26.50 -0.06
N ASN A 238 1.98 -25.55 0.04
CA ASN A 238 2.55 -25.12 1.31
C ASN A 238 1.65 -24.08 2.00
N ASN A 239 0.81 -23.38 1.22
CA ASN A 239 0.04 -22.24 1.72
C ASN A 239 -1.47 -22.53 1.81
N PHE A 240 -1.99 -23.46 0.99
CA PHE A 240 -3.43 -23.71 0.87
C PHE A 240 -3.80 -25.18 1.01
N LEU A 241 -5.01 -25.40 1.53
CA LEU A 241 -5.64 -26.70 1.56
C LEU A 241 -5.91 -27.21 0.14
N PRO A 242 -5.84 -28.53 -0.08
CA PRO A 242 -6.29 -29.12 -1.34
C PRO A 242 -7.78 -28.83 -1.53
N ASN A 243 -8.18 -28.68 -2.79
CA ASN A 243 -9.59 -28.50 -3.13
C ASN A 243 -10.40 -29.74 -2.73
N LYS A 244 -11.67 -29.54 -2.40
CA LYS A 244 -12.64 -30.62 -2.28
C LYS A 244 -12.98 -31.19 -3.66
N PHE A 245 -12.96 -30.37 -4.71
CA PHE A 245 -13.32 -30.78 -6.05
C PHE A 245 -12.17 -30.60 -7.03
N TYR A 246 -12.06 -31.54 -7.96
CA TYR A 246 -11.15 -31.45 -9.10
C TYR A 246 -11.93 -31.59 -10.39
N ILE A 247 -11.44 -30.94 -11.43
CA ILE A 247 -11.92 -31.08 -12.79
C ILE A 247 -11.10 -32.15 -13.50
N LYS A 248 -11.77 -32.95 -14.32
CA LYS A 248 -11.15 -33.75 -15.38
C LYS A 248 -11.66 -33.24 -16.72
N CYS A 249 -10.77 -33.02 -17.68
CA CYS A 249 -11.16 -32.61 -19.03
C CYS A 249 -10.22 -33.19 -20.10
N ASP A 250 -10.56 -32.93 -21.35
CA ASP A 250 -9.85 -33.52 -22.51
C ASP A 250 -8.44 -32.94 -22.68
N ASP A 251 -8.20 -31.71 -22.23
CA ASP A 251 -6.89 -31.07 -22.25
C ASP A 251 -6.18 -31.17 -20.89
N LYS A 252 -5.00 -31.80 -20.89
CA LYS A 252 -4.19 -32.02 -19.69
C LYS A 252 -3.68 -30.73 -19.07
N PHE A 253 -3.33 -29.74 -19.88
CA PHE A 253 -2.85 -28.46 -19.36
C PHE A 253 -3.97 -27.70 -18.64
N SER A 254 -5.15 -27.60 -19.27
CA SER A 254 -6.33 -26.96 -18.69
C SER A 254 -6.80 -27.67 -17.42
N GLU A 255 -6.77 -29.00 -17.42
CA GLU A 255 -7.04 -29.83 -16.24
C GLU A 255 -6.10 -29.47 -15.08
N GLU A 256 -4.79 -29.50 -15.29
CA GLU A 256 -3.79 -29.15 -14.27
C GLU A 256 -3.95 -27.70 -13.81
N PHE A 257 -4.07 -26.76 -14.75
CA PHE A 257 -4.18 -25.34 -14.45
C PHE A 257 -5.41 -25.04 -13.60
N ILE A 258 -6.59 -25.51 -13.98
CA ILE A 258 -7.82 -25.29 -13.21
C ILE A 258 -7.67 -25.88 -11.80
N ASN A 259 -7.13 -27.10 -11.71
CA ASN A 259 -6.99 -27.83 -10.46
C ASN A 259 -5.94 -27.26 -9.51
N ASP A 260 -4.95 -26.52 -10.01
CA ASP A 260 -3.91 -25.87 -9.21
C ASP A 260 -4.28 -24.41 -8.90
N VAL A 261 -4.86 -23.69 -9.86
CA VAL A 261 -5.11 -22.25 -9.77
C VAL A 261 -6.44 -21.92 -9.12
N PHE A 262 -7.52 -22.67 -9.38
CA PHE A 262 -8.87 -22.29 -8.93
C PHE A 262 -9.21 -22.93 -7.59
N ASP A 263 -10.02 -22.23 -6.78
CA ASP A 263 -10.65 -22.82 -5.59
C ASP A 263 -11.95 -23.55 -5.93
N ASP A 264 -12.51 -24.25 -4.94
CA ASP A 264 -13.77 -24.99 -5.10
C ASP A 264 -14.94 -24.13 -5.57
N ASN A 265 -15.01 -22.87 -5.12
CA ASN A 265 -16.09 -21.96 -5.51
C ASN A 265 -15.97 -21.60 -6.99
N PHE A 266 -14.74 -21.33 -7.44
CA PHE A 266 -14.50 -20.94 -8.81
C PHE A 266 -14.59 -22.11 -9.78
N ILE A 267 -14.17 -23.31 -9.37
CA ILE A 267 -14.38 -24.56 -10.10
C ILE A 267 -15.88 -24.80 -10.35
N LYS A 268 -16.72 -24.71 -9.30
CA LYS A 268 -18.17 -24.86 -9.43
C LYS A 268 -18.79 -23.80 -10.34
N TRP A 269 -18.34 -22.55 -10.19
CA TRP A 269 -18.81 -21.44 -11.01
C TRP A 269 -18.45 -21.67 -12.49
N LEU A 270 -17.22 -22.08 -12.79
CA LEU A 270 -16.74 -22.39 -14.13
C LEU A 270 -17.59 -23.48 -14.79
N ILE A 271 -17.92 -24.55 -14.07
CA ILE A 271 -18.78 -25.63 -14.59
C ILE A 271 -20.21 -25.14 -14.84
N LYS A 272 -20.77 -24.38 -13.89
CA LYS A 272 -22.16 -23.92 -13.98
C LYS A 272 -22.38 -22.94 -15.14
N TYR A 273 -21.43 -22.04 -15.39
CA TYR A 273 -21.61 -20.93 -16.33
C TYR A 273 -20.77 -21.04 -17.60
N ASN A 274 -19.78 -21.94 -17.63
CA ASN A 274 -18.86 -22.18 -18.76
C ASN A 274 -18.32 -20.87 -19.38
N ASN A 275 -18.02 -19.90 -18.53
CA ASN A 275 -17.50 -18.59 -18.91
C ASN A 275 -16.51 -18.09 -17.85
N LEU A 276 -15.81 -16.99 -18.15
CA LEU A 276 -15.01 -16.23 -17.21
C LEU A 276 -15.43 -14.77 -17.30
N LYS A 277 -15.34 -14.06 -16.19
CA LYS A 277 -15.38 -12.60 -16.23
C LYS A 277 -14.20 -12.10 -17.07
N GLU A 278 -14.41 -11.03 -17.82
CA GLU A 278 -13.44 -10.52 -18.79
C GLU A 278 -12.06 -10.23 -18.18
N TYR A 279 -12.03 -9.69 -16.96
CA TYR A 279 -10.77 -9.42 -16.26
C TYR A 279 -9.92 -10.67 -16.01
N TYR A 280 -10.56 -11.81 -15.69
CA TYR A 280 -9.84 -13.07 -15.49
C TYR A 280 -9.34 -13.65 -16.82
N LEU A 281 -10.09 -13.49 -17.91
CA LEU A 281 -9.68 -13.97 -19.23
C LEU A 281 -8.31 -13.42 -19.64
N LYS A 282 -8.09 -12.12 -19.45
CA LYS A 282 -6.82 -11.47 -19.80
C LYS A 282 -5.67 -11.97 -18.92
N GLN A 283 -5.90 -12.07 -17.62
CA GLN A 283 -4.88 -12.54 -16.68
C GLN A 283 -4.47 -13.98 -16.96
N PHE A 284 -5.43 -14.87 -17.23
CA PHE A 284 -5.13 -16.27 -17.50
C PHE A 284 -4.58 -16.52 -18.90
N LYS A 285 -4.90 -15.67 -19.89
CA LYS A 285 -4.22 -15.68 -21.19
C LYS A 285 -2.72 -15.48 -21.06
N ARG A 286 -2.24 -14.63 -20.13
CA ARG A 286 -0.80 -14.48 -19.83
C ARG A 286 -0.16 -15.81 -19.41
N HIS A 287 -0.94 -16.66 -18.73
CA HIS A 287 -0.56 -18.02 -18.33
C HIS A 287 -0.88 -19.09 -19.38
N ASN A 288 -1.26 -18.70 -20.61
CA ASN A 288 -1.67 -19.59 -21.71
C ASN A 288 -2.92 -20.44 -21.40
N PHE A 289 -3.75 -19.98 -20.47
CA PHE A 289 -5.02 -20.63 -20.16
C PHE A 289 -6.18 -19.88 -20.79
N VAL A 290 -7.00 -20.61 -21.54
CA VAL A 290 -8.26 -20.13 -22.13
C VAL A 290 -9.31 -21.18 -21.87
N ILE A 291 -10.46 -20.78 -21.34
CA ILE A 291 -11.60 -21.70 -21.22
C ILE A 291 -12.08 -22.08 -22.61
N ASN A 292 -12.03 -23.37 -22.89
CA ASN A 292 -12.66 -23.93 -24.08
C ASN A 292 -14.01 -24.52 -23.70
N LYS A 293 -15.09 -23.96 -24.26
CA LYS A 293 -16.45 -24.42 -23.99
C LYS A 293 -16.74 -25.83 -24.52
N ASN A 294 -15.93 -26.31 -25.46
CA ASN A 294 -16.08 -27.62 -26.08
C ASN A 294 -15.45 -28.75 -25.25
N PHE A 295 -14.68 -28.42 -24.21
CA PHE A 295 -14.11 -29.44 -23.33
C PHE A 295 -15.17 -30.02 -22.40
N ASN A 296 -15.10 -31.33 -22.20
CA ASN A 296 -15.98 -32.03 -21.28
C ASN A 296 -15.45 -31.94 -19.84
N TYR A 297 -15.77 -30.84 -19.15
CA TYR A 297 -15.39 -30.67 -17.75
C TYR A 297 -16.23 -31.56 -16.83
N LYS A 298 -15.59 -32.55 -16.22
CA LYS A 298 -16.21 -33.44 -15.22
C LYS A 298 -15.73 -33.08 -13.83
N LEU A 299 -16.67 -32.82 -12.93
CA LEU A 299 -16.37 -32.60 -11.51
C LEU A 299 -16.15 -33.94 -10.81
N ILE A 300 -15.07 -34.04 -10.04
CA ILE A 300 -14.70 -35.22 -9.26
C ILE A 300 -14.49 -34.78 -7.82
N ASP A 301 -15.08 -35.50 -6.87
CA ASP A 301 -14.80 -35.31 -5.44
C ASP A 301 -13.39 -35.81 -5.10
N ASN A 302 -12.68 -35.04 -4.28
CA ASN A 302 -11.36 -35.39 -3.79
C ASN A 302 -11.48 -36.37 -2.60
N PRO A 303 -11.05 -37.63 -2.75
CA PRO A 303 -11.12 -38.60 -1.66
C PRO A 303 -10.18 -38.26 -0.51
N LYS A 304 -9.17 -37.42 -0.72
CA LYS A 304 -8.20 -36.97 0.30
C LYS A 304 -8.64 -35.72 1.05
N TYR A 305 -9.84 -35.19 0.77
CA TYR A 305 -10.37 -34.04 1.49
C TYR A 305 -10.90 -34.50 2.85
N GLU A 306 -10.12 -34.29 3.91
CA GLU A 306 -10.57 -34.56 5.27
C GLU A 306 -11.55 -33.48 5.75
N LYS A 307 -12.73 -33.92 6.20
CA LYS A 307 -13.80 -33.05 6.74
C LYS A 307 -13.44 -32.36 8.06
N ASN A 308 -12.33 -32.74 8.69
CA ASN A 308 -11.89 -32.27 10.02
C ASN A 308 -10.90 -31.11 9.97
N ILE A 309 -10.86 -30.34 8.88
CA ILE A 309 -10.22 -29.04 8.90
C ILE A 309 -11.13 -28.16 9.77
N ASN A 310 -10.65 -27.77 10.96
CA ASN A 310 -11.36 -26.85 11.85
C ASN A 310 -11.84 -25.61 11.07
N ASP A 311 -13.11 -25.61 10.66
CA ASP A 311 -13.82 -24.47 10.05
C ASP A 311 -13.89 -23.28 11.04
N ASN A 312 -13.45 -23.47 12.29
CA ASN A 312 -13.24 -22.43 13.30
C ASN A 312 -12.19 -21.36 12.92
N ASN A 313 -11.50 -21.51 11.78
CA ASN A 313 -10.73 -20.43 11.18
C ASN A 313 -11.60 -19.40 10.43
N SER A 314 -12.93 -19.44 10.55
CA SER A 314 -13.72 -18.22 10.42
C SER A 314 -13.25 -17.27 11.50
N ILE A 315 -12.31 -16.39 11.16
CA ILE A 315 -11.86 -15.31 12.02
C ILE A 315 -13.11 -14.50 12.35
N GLN A 316 -13.73 -14.77 13.50
CA GLN A 316 -14.60 -13.79 14.13
C GLN A 316 -13.69 -12.58 14.31
N PHE A 317 -13.94 -11.53 13.53
CA PHE A 317 -13.32 -10.24 13.69
C PHE A 317 -13.70 -9.69 15.07
N LYS A 318 -13.05 -10.20 16.13
CA LYS A 318 -12.97 -9.49 17.39
C LYS A 318 -12.07 -8.30 17.10
N SER A 319 -12.64 -7.11 17.23
CA SER A 319 -12.16 -5.78 16.82
C SER A 319 -10.81 -5.32 17.39
N ASN A 320 -9.99 -6.20 17.97
CA ASN A 320 -8.90 -5.78 18.84
C ASN A 320 -7.53 -6.08 18.21
N PHE A 321 -6.92 -5.00 17.71
CA PHE A 321 -5.50 -4.75 17.43
C PHE A 321 -4.76 -5.70 16.49
N CYS A 322 -4.58 -5.28 15.24
CA CYS A 322 -3.47 -5.73 14.41
C CYS A 322 -2.18 -5.02 14.82
N TYR A 323 -1.08 -5.75 14.73
CA TYR A 323 0.26 -5.36 15.14
C TYR A 323 0.84 -4.28 14.20
N CYS A 324 1.33 -3.15 14.73
CA CYS A 324 1.99 -2.13 13.92
C CYS A 324 3.45 -2.51 13.66
N LEU A 325 3.73 -2.98 12.46
CA LEU A 325 5.05 -3.51 12.09
C LEU A 325 6.07 -2.42 11.77
N VAL A 326 5.63 -1.20 11.42
CA VAL A 326 6.52 -0.05 11.31
C VAL A 326 7.11 0.32 12.68
N ASP A 327 6.34 0.26 13.77
CA ASP A 327 6.89 0.45 15.13
C ASP A 327 7.99 -0.55 15.45
N GLU A 328 7.87 -1.78 14.96
CA GLU A 328 8.92 -2.79 15.14
C GLU A 328 10.17 -2.49 14.33
N TYR A 329 10.02 -1.93 13.14
CA TYR A 329 11.15 -1.39 12.40
C TYR A 329 11.83 -0.26 13.18
N ILE A 330 11.06 0.66 13.78
CA ILE A 330 11.63 1.73 14.61
C ILE A 330 12.36 1.14 15.82
N LYS A 331 11.75 0.19 16.54
CA LYS A 331 12.39 -0.51 17.66
C LYS A 331 13.70 -1.18 17.28
N LEU A 332 13.75 -1.77 16.08
CA LEU A 332 14.96 -2.42 15.57
C LEU A 332 16.04 -1.42 15.18
N LYS A 333 15.67 -0.26 14.63
CA LYS A 333 16.61 0.77 14.15
C LYS A 333 17.07 1.74 15.23
N GLU A 334 16.17 2.17 16.09
CA GLU A 334 16.38 3.22 17.09
C GLU A 334 15.72 2.82 18.43
N PRO A 335 16.21 1.75 19.10
CA PRO A 335 15.59 1.22 20.31
C PRO A 335 15.47 2.27 21.44
N GLU A 336 16.44 3.18 21.53
CA GLU A 336 16.48 4.25 22.53
C GLU A 336 15.38 5.30 22.32
N LYS A 337 14.93 5.50 21.08
CA LYS A 337 13.81 6.43 20.78
C LYS A 337 12.45 5.80 21.01
N CYS A 338 12.38 4.48 21.16
CA CYS A 338 11.11 3.75 21.26
C CYS A 338 10.27 4.14 22.48
N SER A 339 10.89 4.46 23.62
CA SER A 339 10.18 4.89 24.83
C SER A 339 9.38 6.19 24.61
N HIS A 340 9.84 7.05 23.70
CA HIS A 340 9.18 8.31 23.36
C HIS A 340 8.05 8.13 22.33
N LEU A 341 8.02 7.01 21.60
CA LEU A 341 7.04 6.77 20.53
C LEU A 341 5.61 6.49 21.05
N ASN A 342 5.48 6.08 22.31
CA ASN A 342 4.19 5.74 22.90
C ASN A 342 3.34 6.96 23.31
N LYS A 343 3.89 8.18 23.20
CA LYS A 343 3.30 9.42 23.72
C LYS A 343 2.05 9.88 22.97
N TYR A 344 1.99 9.63 21.66
CA TYR A 344 0.89 10.08 20.78
C TYR A 344 0.00 8.92 20.29
N TYR A 345 -0.04 7.82 21.05
CA TYR A 345 -0.76 6.60 20.70
C TYR A 345 -2.28 6.79 20.82
N THR A 346 -2.96 7.02 19.70
CA THR A 346 -4.42 6.84 19.63
C THR A 346 -4.80 5.57 18.89
N ASN A 347 -5.69 4.82 19.50
CA ASN A 347 -6.38 3.71 18.85
C ASN A 347 -7.43 4.31 17.90
N LEU A 348 -7.18 4.38 16.60
CA LEU A 348 -8.16 4.96 15.66
C LEU A 348 -9.51 4.22 15.61
N ALA A 349 -9.64 3.07 16.26
CA ALA A 349 -10.95 2.47 16.53
C ALA A 349 -11.88 3.40 17.34
N THR A 350 -11.36 4.47 17.98
CA THR A 350 -12.14 5.52 18.64
C THR A 350 -12.36 6.78 17.79
N CYS A 351 -11.99 6.80 16.51
CA CYS A 351 -12.20 7.96 15.61
C CYS A 351 -13.66 8.19 15.17
N PHE A 352 -14.63 7.58 15.84
CA PHE A 352 -16.06 7.77 15.56
C PHE A 352 -16.80 8.56 16.65
N GLY A 353 -16.09 9.14 17.62
CA GLY A 353 -16.67 10.09 18.55
C GLY A 353 -15.66 11.17 18.88
N TYR A 354 -15.84 12.37 18.30
CA TYR A 354 -15.16 13.53 18.82
C TYR A 354 -15.85 13.96 20.11
N ASP A 355 -15.07 14.24 21.15
CA ASP A 355 -15.54 14.83 22.40
C ASP A 355 -15.90 16.31 22.20
N ILE A 356 -16.96 16.57 21.42
CA ILE A 356 -17.46 17.91 21.13
C ILE A 356 -18.15 18.50 22.36
N GLU A 357 -18.81 17.67 23.17
CA GLU A 357 -19.52 18.12 24.38
C GLU A 357 -18.57 18.79 25.38
N ASN A 358 -17.36 18.25 25.57
CA ASN A 358 -16.36 18.81 26.48
C ASN A 358 -15.24 19.58 25.76
N LEU A 359 -15.47 20.01 24.51
CA LEU A 359 -14.46 20.63 23.64
C LEU A 359 -13.67 21.76 24.32
N TYR A 360 -14.35 22.62 25.08
CA TYR A 360 -13.73 23.76 25.75
C TYR A 360 -12.98 23.39 27.04
N GLU A 361 -13.17 22.18 27.57
CA GLU A 361 -12.47 21.66 28.74
C GLU A 361 -11.21 20.85 28.37
N LEU A 362 -11.03 20.56 27.07
CA LEU A 362 -9.87 19.83 26.57
C LEU A 362 -8.56 20.57 26.91
N ASN A 363 -7.54 19.79 27.29
CA ASN A 363 -6.23 20.27 27.76
C ASN A 363 -5.57 21.23 26.76
N PHE A 364 -5.41 20.81 25.51
CA PHE A 364 -4.89 21.54 24.38
C PHE A 364 -5.74 22.77 24.03
N VAL A 365 -7.07 22.69 24.15
CA VAL A 365 -7.91 23.86 23.91
C VAL A 365 -7.64 24.93 24.97
N THR A 366 -7.64 24.54 26.24
CA THR A 366 -7.47 25.45 27.37
C THR A 366 -6.04 26.00 27.46
N ASN A 367 -5.04 25.13 27.32
CA ASN A 367 -3.63 25.49 27.52
C ASN A 367 -2.93 25.99 26.26
N CYS A 368 -3.48 25.73 25.07
CA CYS A 368 -2.94 26.21 23.80
C CYS A 368 -3.91 27.13 23.05
N LEU A 369 -5.04 26.61 22.56
CA LEU A 369 -5.89 27.35 21.60
C LEU A 369 -6.55 28.60 22.18
N ASN A 370 -6.73 28.68 23.51
CA ASN A 370 -7.22 29.87 24.20
C ASN A 370 -6.11 30.84 24.64
N ASN A 371 -4.83 30.50 24.40
CA ASN A 371 -3.68 31.27 24.85
C ASN A 371 -2.87 31.80 23.65
N ASN A 372 -2.95 33.11 23.42
CA ASN A 372 -2.27 33.77 22.29
C ASN A 372 -0.75 33.60 22.30
N ASP A 373 -0.12 33.60 23.47
CA ASP A 373 1.33 33.47 23.60
C ASP A 373 1.77 32.05 23.26
N GLU A 374 0.99 31.05 23.66
CA GLU A 374 1.28 29.65 23.34
C GLU A 374 1.09 29.35 21.86
N ILE A 375 0.03 29.87 21.23
CA ILE A 375 -0.14 29.78 19.77
C ILE A 375 1.02 30.45 19.05
N SER A 376 1.48 31.61 19.53
CA SER A 376 2.60 32.33 18.91
C SER A 376 3.90 31.53 19.00
N LYS A 377 4.15 30.82 20.11
CA LYS A 377 5.31 29.92 20.24
C LYS A 377 5.22 28.76 19.24
N ILE A 378 4.06 28.11 19.12
CA ILE A 378 3.87 27.03 18.14
C ILE A 378 4.01 27.55 16.71
N LEU A 379 3.44 28.72 16.39
CA LEU A 379 3.57 29.31 15.06
C LEU A 379 5.03 29.58 14.70
N ASN A 380 5.84 30.05 15.64
CA ASN A 380 7.25 30.36 15.38
C ASN A 380 8.15 29.12 15.39
N ASP A 381 7.73 28.04 16.05
CA ASP A 381 8.46 26.77 16.16
C ASP A 381 7.47 25.59 16.13
N PRO A 382 7.31 24.91 14.98
CA PRO A 382 6.41 23.76 14.87
C PRO A 382 6.70 22.66 15.90
N ASP A 383 7.97 22.45 16.27
CA ASP A 383 8.38 21.37 17.18
C ASP A 383 8.01 21.68 18.64
N TYR A 384 7.72 22.95 18.98
CA TYR A 384 7.22 23.33 20.29
C TYR A 384 5.89 22.64 20.64
N ILE A 385 5.12 22.18 19.63
CA ILE A 385 3.89 21.42 19.86
C ILE A 385 4.14 20.09 20.59
N PHE A 386 5.36 19.55 20.56
CA PHE A 386 5.72 18.30 21.21
C PHE A 386 6.01 18.43 22.72
N ASN A 387 5.87 19.64 23.26
CA ASN A 387 6.00 19.89 24.70
C ASN A 387 5.00 19.04 25.51
N SER A 388 5.46 18.46 26.62
CA SER A 388 4.65 17.53 27.44
C SER A 388 3.39 18.16 28.04
N LYS A 389 3.32 19.50 28.14
CA LYS A 389 2.11 20.17 28.63
C LYS A 389 0.91 20.01 27.69
N PHE A 390 1.14 19.66 26.42
CA PHE A 390 0.10 19.41 25.42
C PHE A 390 -0.23 17.92 25.28
N ASP A 391 0.30 17.07 26.16
CA ASP A 391 0.06 15.64 26.12
C ASP A 391 -1.41 15.33 26.36
N THR A 392 -1.90 14.35 25.61
CA THR A 392 -3.31 13.98 25.59
C THR A 392 -3.49 12.55 25.12
N ASN A 393 -4.56 11.92 25.56
CA ASN A 393 -5.05 10.66 25.01
C ASN A 393 -6.40 10.83 24.29
N ASN A 394 -6.89 12.06 24.13
CA ASN A 394 -8.19 12.38 23.56
C ASN A 394 -8.08 12.57 22.03
N ALA A 395 -8.87 11.81 21.26
CA ALA A 395 -8.83 11.82 19.80
C ALA A 395 -9.13 13.19 19.17
N THR A 396 -10.03 13.97 19.78
CA THR A 396 -10.34 15.35 19.36
C THR A 396 -9.12 16.26 19.48
N GLU A 397 -8.37 16.12 20.56
CA GLU A 397 -7.15 16.92 20.75
C GLU A 397 -6.07 16.54 19.75
N TYR A 398 -5.91 15.27 19.40
CA TYR A 398 -5.01 14.86 18.33
C TYR A 398 -5.36 15.50 16.99
N PHE A 399 -6.65 15.58 16.65
CA PHE A 399 -7.09 16.27 15.44
C PHE A 399 -6.66 17.74 15.46
N LEU A 400 -6.92 18.45 16.57
CA LEU A 400 -6.56 19.86 16.74
C LEU A 400 -5.04 20.07 16.70
N ILE A 401 -4.27 19.22 17.39
CA ILE A 401 -2.80 19.26 17.41
C ILE A 401 -2.23 19.09 16.00
N ARG A 402 -2.71 18.08 15.24
CA ARG A 402 -2.25 17.82 13.87
C ARG A 402 -2.49 19.02 12.94
N LEU A 403 -3.68 19.63 12.99
CA LEU A 403 -3.96 20.82 12.18
C LEU A 403 -3.15 22.03 12.63
N THR A 404 -2.98 22.23 13.95
CA THR A 404 -2.15 23.31 14.50
C THR A 404 -0.70 23.17 14.04
N PHE A 405 -0.16 21.95 14.04
CA PHE A 405 1.18 21.67 13.50
C PHE A 405 1.28 22.02 12.01
N ILE A 406 0.30 21.60 11.20
CA ILE A 406 0.28 21.95 9.76
C ILE A 406 0.21 23.46 9.56
N ILE A 407 -0.60 24.19 10.34
CA ILE A 407 -0.68 25.66 10.27
C ILE A 407 0.68 26.29 10.57
N SER A 408 1.38 25.79 11.59
CA SER A 408 2.74 26.24 11.90
C SER A 408 3.73 25.94 10.77
N LEU A 409 3.66 24.77 10.14
CA LEU A 409 4.46 24.47 8.96
C LEU A 409 4.19 25.47 7.83
N ILE A 410 2.93 25.78 7.56
CA ILE A 410 2.55 26.76 6.53
C ILE A 410 3.12 28.15 6.87
N HIS A 411 3.02 28.58 8.13
CA HIS A 411 3.57 29.84 8.60
C HIS A 411 5.08 29.95 8.35
N ASN A 412 5.81 28.87 8.63
CA ASN A 412 7.26 28.79 8.47
C ASN A 412 7.71 28.47 7.05
N LYS A 413 6.81 28.52 6.05
CA LYS A 413 7.11 28.16 4.65
C LYS A 413 7.70 26.75 4.54
N GLY A 414 7.16 25.83 5.33
CA GLY A 414 7.51 24.42 5.31
C GLY A 414 7.29 23.80 3.93
N ASN A 415 7.86 22.62 3.74
CA ASN A 415 7.83 21.95 2.44
C ASN A 415 6.40 21.64 1.96
N THR A 416 6.05 22.07 0.74
CA THR A 416 4.70 21.91 0.20
C THR A 416 4.27 20.45 0.04
N PHE A 417 5.17 19.57 -0.41
CA PHE A 417 4.88 18.14 -0.52
C PHE A 417 4.55 17.55 0.85
N LEU A 418 5.34 17.86 1.89
CA LEU A 418 5.07 17.40 3.25
C LEU A 418 3.72 17.94 3.77
N ILE A 419 3.46 19.23 3.62
CA ILE A 419 2.19 19.85 4.05
C ILE A 419 0.99 19.17 3.38
N LYS A 420 1.03 19.00 2.06
CA LYS A 420 -0.04 18.35 1.29
C LYS A 420 -0.20 16.87 1.67
N LEU A 421 0.91 16.15 1.88
CA LEU A 421 0.88 14.76 2.34
C LEU A 421 0.24 14.62 3.72
N LEU A 422 0.64 15.45 4.68
CA LEU A 422 0.06 15.46 6.03
C LEU A 422 -1.42 15.79 5.99
N LEU A 423 -1.86 16.68 5.10
CA LEU A 423 -3.28 17.00 4.95
C LEU A 423 -4.14 15.85 4.39
N LYS A 424 -3.54 14.82 3.75
CA LYS A 424 -4.30 13.66 3.25
C LYS A 424 -5.00 12.85 4.34
N ILE A 425 -4.62 13.00 5.60
CA ILE A 425 -5.30 12.31 6.71
C ILE A 425 -6.67 12.92 7.04
N PHE A 426 -6.96 14.12 6.52
CA PHE A 426 -8.21 14.84 6.74
C PHE A 426 -9.08 14.74 5.49
N PHE A 427 -10.32 14.27 5.64
CA PHE A 427 -11.21 14.04 4.51
C PHE A 427 -11.61 15.35 3.80
N HIS A 428 -11.71 16.43 4.56
CA HIS A 428 -12.31 17.68 4.11
C HIS A 428 -11.34 18.86 4.08
N ALA A 429 -10.03 18.64 4.18
CA ALA A 429 -9.02 19.70 4.14
C ALA A 429 -8.08 19.56 2.92
N LYS A 430 -7.77 20.68 2.26
CA LYS A 430 -6.71 20.74 1.23
C LYS A 430 -5.83 21.96 1.41
N PHE A 431 -4.62 21.88 0.88
CA PHE A 431 -3.71 23.01 0.81
C PHE A 431 -3.97 23.82 -0.47
N LEU A 432 -4.25 25.12 -0.34
CA LEU A 432 -4.45 26.01 -1.47
C LEU A 432 -4.02 27.43 -1.11
N ASN A 433 -3.22 28.07 -1.97
CA ASN A 433 -2.77 29.47 -1.79
C ASN A 433 -2.13 29.74 -0.42
N ASN A 434 -1.25 28.84 0.05
CA ASN A 434 -0.61 28.90 1.36
C ASN A 434 -1.60 28.90 2.54
N ARG A 435 -2.73 28.22 2.40
CA ARG A 435 -3.77 28.09 3.44
C ARG A 435 -4.37 26.69 3.42
N ILE A 436 -4.92 26.29 4.56
CA ILE A 436 -5.81 25.15 4.67
C ILE A 436 -7.20 25.59 4.24
N ARG A 437 -7.73 24.96 3.20
CA ARG A 437 -9.11 25.12 2.75
C ARG A 437 -9.91 23.93 3.24
N HIS A 438 -10.94 24.20 4.04
CA HIS A 438 -11.91 23.21 4.48
C HIS A 438 -13.14 23.23 3.56
N TYR A 439 -13.61 22.06 3.13
CA TYR A 439 -14.73 21.92 2.20
C TYR A 439 -15.97 21.39 2.93
N ILE A 440 -17.01 22.21 2.98
CA ILE A 440 -18.33 21.84 3.50
C ILE A 440 -19.11 21.19 2.34
N PHE A 441 -19.37 19.88 2.42
CA PHE A 441 -20.28 19.23 1.46
C PHE A 441 -21.71 19.39 1.92
N LYS A 442 -22.47 20.29 1.28
CA LYS A 442 -23.91 20.51 1.55
C LYS A 442 -24.86 19.36 1.11
N TYR A 443 -24.36 18.19 0.71
CA TYR A 443 -25.21 17.13 0.18
C TYR A 443 -25.48 16.02 1.20
N GLY A 444 -26.74 16.01 1.65
CA GLY A 444 -27.33 15.15 2.66
C GLY A 444 -26.90 13.68 2.66
N ARG A 445 -26.30 13.30 3.79
CA ARG A 445 -26.67 12.18 4.66
C ARG A 445 -26.18 12.58 6.04
N GLY A 446 -26.96 12.33 7.09
CA GLY A 446 -26.65 12.70 8.48
C GLY A 446 -25.47 11.90 9.04
N ASP A 447 -24.28 12.08 8.47
CA ASP A 447 -23.03 11.58 9.01
C ASP A 447 -22.54 12.57 10.06
N GLU A 448 -22.82 12.26 11.34
CA GLU A 448 -22.46 13.07 12.53
C GLU A 448 -20.98 13.53 12.50
N GLY A 449 -20.08 12.72 11.91
CA GLY A 449 -18.66 13.06 11.80
C GLY A 449 -18.32 14.28 10.93
N ILE A 450 -19.19 14.67 9.98
CA ILE A 450 -19.00 15.90 9.19
C ILE A 450 -19.28 17.13 10.06
N GLU A 451 -20.32 17.07 10.89
CA GLU A 451 -20.69 18.18 11.78
C GLU A 451 -19.60 18.42 12.83
N ASP A 452 -19.03 17.35 13.40
CA ASP A 452 -17.96 17.46 14.39
C ASP A 452 -16.68 18.14 13.83
N GLU A 453 -16.21 17.75 12.64
CA GLU A 453 -15.02 18.39 12.04
C GLU A 453 -15.25 19.89 11.78
N GLU A 454 -16.48 20.29 11.43
CA GLU A 454 -16.83 21.70 11.25
C GLU A 454 -16.68 22.49 12.55
N TYR A 455 -17.13 21.96 13.70
CA TYR A 455 -16.93 22.59 15.01
C TYR A 455 -15.44 22.75 15.35
N LEU A 456 -14.63 21.73 15.07
CA LEU A 456 -13.19 21.76 15.34
C LEU A 456 -12.47 22.78 14.44
N ILE A 457 -12.83 22.85 13.16
CA ILE A 457 -12.29 23.86 12.24
C ILE A 457 -12.76 25.27 12.61
N ALA A 458 -14.01 25.43 13.06
CA ALA A 458 -14.51 26.70 13.57
C ALA A 458 -13.76 27.16 14.83
N LEU A 459 -13.41 26.23 15.74
CA LEU A 459 -12.58 26.53 16.90
C LEU A 459 -11.20 27.06 16.47
N LEU A 460 -10.52 26.35 15.57
CA LEU A 460 -9.20 26.75 15.05
C LEU A 460 -9.22 28.10 14.30
N LYS A 461 -10.37 28.50 13.74
CA LYS A 461 -10.56 29.79 13.07
C LYS A 461 -10.78 30.96 14.01
N ASN A 462 -11.22 30.68 15.23
CA ASN A 462 -11.66 31.69 16.19
C ASN A 462 -10.75 31.74 17.43
N THR A 463 -9.48 31.36 17.29
CA THR A 463 -8.47 31.52 18.35
C THR A 463 -8.17 33.02 18.58
N PRO A 464 -7.58 33.43 19.72
CA PRO A 464 -7.18 34.82 19.92
C PRO A 464 -6.05 35.29 18.98
N ASN A 465 -5.39 34.39 18.26
CA ASN A 465 -4.27 34.71 17.37
C ASN A 465 -4.73 34.92 15.92
N LYS A 466 -4.78 36.18 15.46
CA LYS A 466 -5.23 36.52 14.10
C LYS A 466 -4.34 35.95 12.99
N THR A 467 -3.03 35.84 13.23
CA THR A 467 -2.08 35.28 12.26
C THR A 467 -2.37 33.80 12.04
N PHE A 468 -2.55 33.04 13.12
CA PHE A 468 -2.94 31.63 13.08
C PHE A 468 -4.23 31.44 12.28
N ASN A 469 -5.28 32.17 12.61
CA ASN A 469 -6.59 32.07 11.98
C ASN A 469 -6.54 32.35 10.47
N SER A 470 -5.61 33.22 10.02
CA SER A 470 -5.47 33.61 8.61
C SER A 470 -5.08 32.46 7.67
N TYR A 471 -4.53 31.38 8.22
CA TYR A 471 -4.15 30.18 7.47
C TYR A 471 -5.31 29.22 7.23
N ILE A 472 -6.52 29.51 7.75
CA ILE A 472 -7.68 28.62 7.60
C ILE A 472 -8.80 29.33 6.83
N TYR A 473 -9.16 28.79 5.67
CA TYR A 473 -10.24 29.27 4.82
C TYR A 473 -11.40 28.27 4.82
N SER A 474 -12.63 28.75 5.06
CA SER A 474 -13.86 27.96 4.96
C SER A 474 -14.75 28.65 3.93
N ILE A 475 -15.45 27.87 3.12
CA ILE A 475 -16.42 28.34 2.13
C ILE A 475 -17.76 27.72 2.44
#